data_AF-A0A1E7FAB5-F1
#
_entry.id   AF-A0A1E7FAB5-F1
#
_cell.length_a   1.000
_cell.length_b   1.000
_cell.length_c   1.000
_cell.angle_alpha   90.00
_cell.angle_beta   90.00
_cell.angle_gamma   90.00
#
_symmetry.space_group_name_H-M   'P 1'
#
loop_
_entity.id
_entity.type
_entity.pdbx_description
1 polymer ?
#
loop_
_entity_poly.entity_id
_entity_poly.type
_entity_poly.pdbx_seq_one_letter_code
_entity_poly.pdbx_strand_id
1 'polypeptide(L)'
;MYTSVVGMRTAAITNRLFLHQRHNGTFRVVTTFESMTSTVKRPRCIMSTTICSQQRCFSDIAAGAGTTSGTGTGTKTPLDDSLVSNYKSIPTALEVARVGGVWALTSAKRDKLGELKAALTEGQETLDDVATEEELLDLYFADGLNLIAKVTDTASDTKNTEFYQIHDNGTILNEFSTWLDNQLDPSLPDTVSKSVLESKLEVASAKIDNLLERLPTDQCLVSVRDYLDPAVVDREDKQNNISSNLDSNDTFNMDATSFQDAVSHFRLLLAKSAINQVLKSWKTLTTVSDADLDRAAVEGIALKSDLDTLSLSKVFAFVQKNISGNCSDRLTAAWNLLDRDGDGSLDQEEMNEVVHLCVRIEQEASQALFKEALDIFPVRAPLSAIESDDKPSAPQGWRQRRIEKIAKKNLVQMFQQSCKKHFEVEVEINHRLRCIYSWANKADQDNKMKSVLVDDHGWSGRKRYVELSPKISESEFREVQEIHFTHLNRIGSETITSFRENLWVLQGKGRERKELLRNSALFLSAVSLIDFVILML
;
A
#
# COMPACT_ATOMS: atom_id res chain seq x y z
N MET A 1 63.12 -32.57 4.75
CA MET A 1 62.95 -32.14 3.35
C MET A 1 61.84 -32.98 2.76
N TYR A 2 60.58 -32.56 2.91
CA TYR A 2 59.76 -31.75 1.99
C TYR A 2 58.92 -32.61 1.03
N THR A 3 57.60 -32.38 1.09
CA THR A 3 56.50 -32.76 0.15
C THR A 3 56.10 -34.24 0.08
N SER A 4 54.84 -34.62 -0.13
CA SER A 4 53.52 -34.07 0.24
C SER A 4 52.54 -35.25 0.08
N VAL A 5 51.81 -35.59 1.14
CA VAL A 5 50.70 -36.55 1.10
C VAL A 5 49.42 -35.73 0.90
N VAL A 6 48.63 -36.06 -0.13
CA VAL A 6 47.15 -36.03 -0.21
C VAL A 6 46.78 -36.02 -1.69
N GLY A 7 46.36 -37.19 -2.19
CA GLY A 7 45.91 -37.35 -3.57
C GLY A 7 45.54 -38.79 -3.84
N MET A 8 44.44 -39.27 -3.24
CA MET A 8 43.68 -40.47 -3.64
C MET A 8 42.55 -40.74 -2.62
N ARG A 9 41.50 -39.90 -2.60
CA ARG A 9 40.19 -40.23 -1.98
C ARG A 9 39.05 -39.47 -2.67
N THR A 10 38.83 -39.77 -3.95
CA THR A 10 37.60 -39.35 -4.66
C THR A 10 37.19 -40.41 -5.68
N ALA A 11 36.97 -41.66 -5.24
CA ALA A 11 36.44 -42.73 -6.11
C ALA A 11 35.72 -43.86 -5.35
N ALA A 12 35.22 -43.62 -4.12
CA ALA A 12 34.68 -44.70 -3.27
C ALA A 12 33.43 -44.32 -2.47
N ILE A 13 32.55 -43.46 -3.00
CA ILE A 13 31.20 -43.23 -2.44
C ILE A 13 30.17 -43.18 -3.58
N THR A 14 30.21 -44.17 -4.47
CA THR A 14 29.17 -44.40 -5.50
C THR A 14 28.81 -45.87 -5.64
N ASN A 15 29.01 -46.66 -4.58
CA ASN A 15 28.65 -48.08 -4.60
C ASN A 15 28.24 -48.64 -3.22
N ARG A 16 27.34 -47.95 -2.52
CA ARG A 16 26.77 -48.47 -1.26
C ARG A 16 25.30 -48.07 -1.04
N LEU A 17 24.47 -48.18 -2.07
CA LEU A 17 23.03 -47.89 -1.99
C LEU A 17 22.11 -48.97 -2.58
N PHE A 18 22.55 -50.22 -2.67
CA PHE A 18 21.63 -51.35 -2.90
C PHE A 18 22.08 -52.59 -2.12
N LEU A 19 21.49 -52.76 -0.94
CA LEU A 19 21.30 -54.07 -0.32
C LEU A 19 19.94 -54.06 0.37
N HIS A 20 18.97 -54.69 -0.30
CA HIS A 20 17.64 -54.97 0.23
C HIS A 20 17.72 -56.17 1.18
N GLN A 21 17.15 -56.03 2.37
CA GLN A 21 16.55 -57.16 3.09
C GLN A 21 15.18 -56.73 3.64
N ARG A 22 14.15 -57.49 3.26
CA ARG A 22 12.75 -57.36 3.70
C ARG A 22 12.63 -57.76 5.16
N HIS A 23 11.93 -56.98 5.96
CA HIS A 23 10.88 -57.49 6.86
C HIS A 23 9.92 -56.38 7.32
N ASN A 24 8.63 -56.68 7.16
CA ASN A 24 7.44 -56.15 7.82
C ASN A 24 7.14 -54.64 7.75
N GLY A 25 6.29 -54.34 6.75
CA GLY A 25 5.41 -53.19 6.57
C GLY A 25 5.22 -52.21 7.74
N THR A 26 5.76 -51.00 7.56
CA THR A 26 5.07 -49.72 7.71
C THR A 26 6.03 -48.61 7.28
N PHE A 27 5.70 -47.86 6.23
CA PHE A 27 6.49 -46.69 5.81
C PHE A 27 6.07 -45.48 6.65
N ARG A 28 6.96 -44.98 7.51
CA ARG A 28 6.86 -43.65 8.11
C ARG A 28 8.11 -42.87 7.72
N VAL A 29 7.98 -41.96 6.75
CA VAL A 29 9.07 -41.05 6.38
C VAL A 29 9.09 -39.91 7.39
N VAL A 30 10.01 -39.99 8.35
CA VAL A 30 10.41 -38.85 9.19
C VAL A 30 11.67 -38.27 8.54
N THR A 31 11.57 -37.05 8.01
CA THR A 31 12.75 -36.28 7.58
C THR A 31 13.06 -35.26 8.66
N THR A 32 13.98 -35.61 9.55
CA THR A 32 14.71 -34.64 10.36
C THR A 32 15.88 -34.12 9.52
N PHE A 33 15.78 -32.89 9.03
CA PHE A 33 16.92 -32.16 8.47
C PHE A 33 17.49 -31.28 9.58
N GLU A 34 18.48 -31.81 10.28
CA GLU A 34 19.32 -31.01 11.18
C GLU A 34 20.33 -30.20 10.37
N SER A 35 20.41 -28.94 10.78
CA SER A 35 21.38 -27.90 10.44
C SER A 35 22.83 -28.37 10.51
N MET A 36 23.61 -28.05 9.47
CA MET A 36 25.05 -27.79 9.59
C MET A 36 25.37 -26.43 8.98
N THR A 37 25.21 -25.39 9.80
CA THR A 37 25.78 -24.06 9.60
C THR A 37 27.30 -24.10 9.82
N SER A 38 28.09 -23.76 8.78
CA SER A 38 29.52 -23.48 8.96
C SER A 38 29.70 -22.07 9.53
N THR A 39 30.46 -21.99 10.61
CA THR A 39 30.77 -20.81 11.40
C THR A 39 31.95 -20.04 10.80
N VAL A 40 31.66 -18.91 10.15
CA VAL A 40 32.65 -17.84 9.95
C VAL A 40 32.31 -16.71 10.92
N LYS A 41 33.09 -16.61 11.99
CA LYS A 41 33.03 -15.53 12.98
C LYS A 41 33.42 -14.20 12.30
N ARG A 42 32.44 -13.33 12.06
CA ARG A 42 32.66 -11.89 11.92
C ARG A 42 32.29 -11.19 13.24
N PRO A 43 33.05 -10.18 13.68
CA PRO A 43 32.88 -9.55 14.98
C PRO A 43 31.52 -8.83 15.08
N ARG A 44 30.88 -9.00 16.23
CA ARG A 44 29.64 -8.31 16.61
C ARG A 44 29.91 -6.81 16.66
N CYS A 45 29.34 -6.06 15.73
CA CYS A 45 29.11 -4.65 15.94
C CYS A 45 27.88 -4.54 16.85
N ILE A 46 28.09 -4.13 18.10
CA ILE A 46 27.02 -3.74 19.02
C ILE A 46 26.48 -2.42 18.48
N MET A 47 25.43 -2.48 17.64
CA MET A 47 24.68 -1.27 17.31
C MET A 47 23.70 -1.02 18.45
N SER A 48 24.06 -0.06 19.28
CA SER A 48 23.21 0.53 20.31
C SER A 48 21.96 1.13 19.67
N THR A 49 20.80 0.90 20.27
CA THR A 49 19.46 1.38 19.89
C THR A 49 19.26 2.89 20.15
N THR A 50 20.24 3.74 19.83
CA THR A 50 20.18 5.18 20.20
C THR A 50 20.77 6.15 19.17
N ILE A 51 21.02 5.75 17.92
CA ILE A 51 21.54 6.68 16.92
C ILE A 51 20.82 6.48 15.59
N CYS A 52 19.64 7.08 15.46
CA CYS A 52 19.12 7.62 14.20
C CYS A 52 18.10 8.73 14.49
N SER A 53 18.53 9.73 15.28
CA SER A 53 17.78 10.97 15.55
C SER A 53 18.51 12.21 15.02
N GLN A 54 19.44 12.04 14.07
CA GLN A 54 20.16 13.15 13.44
C GLN A 54 20.19 13.01 11.92
N GLN A 55 19.03 12.88 11.30
CA GLN A 55 18.80 13.47 9.98
C GLN A 55 18.06 14.77 10.24
N ARG A 56 18.76 15.90 10.13
CA ARG A 56 18.15 17.23 10.24
C ARG A 56 17.07 17.34 9.16
N CYS A 57 15.83 17.52 9.58
CA CYS A 57 14.73 17.82 8.68
C CYS A 57 14.94 19.20 8.04
N PHE A 58 14.44 19.38 6.81
CA PHE A 58 14.44 20.65 6.08
C PHE A 58 13.81 21.82 6.88
N SER A 59 12.95 21.51 7.86
CA SER A 59 12.36 22.46 8.81
C SER A 59 13.41 23.28 9.57
N ASP A 60 14.57 22.70 9.90
CA ASP A 60 15.63 23.38 10.65
C ASP A 60 16.50 24.28 9.76
N ILE A 61 16.61 23.95 8.47
CA ILE A 61 17.41 24.70 7.50
C ILE A 61 16.64 25.95 7.02
N ALA A 62 15.33 25.81 6.79
CA ALA A 62 14.48 26.94 6.40
C ALA A 62 14.25 27.94 7.55
N ALA A 63 14.37 27.53 8.81
CA ALA A 63 14.30 28.42 9.97
C ALA A 63 15.64 29.15 10.27
N GLY A 64 16.76 28.68 9.72
CA GLY A 64 18.11 29.20 10.02
C GLY A 64 18.68 30.18 8.99
N ALA A 65 18.05 30.37 7.82
CA ALA A 65 18.53 31.25 6.77
C ALA A 65 18.08 32.71 6.98
N GLY A 66 18.45 33.28 8.12
CA GLY A 66 18.09 34.66 8.45
C GLY A 66 18.90 35.19 9.60
N THR A 67 20.21 35.39 9.42
CA THR A 67 21.04 36.44 10.06
C THR A 67 22.52 36.19 9.78
N THR A 68 23.04 36.75 8.69
CA THR A 68 24.46 37.15 8.67
C THR A 68 24.55 38.53 9.32
N SER A 69 25.08 38.53 10.54
CA SER A 69 25.41 39.69 11.35
C SER A 69 26.40 40.62 10.61
N GLY A 70 25.93 41.82 10.27
CA GLY A 70 26.76 42.97 9.89
C GLY A 70 26.59 44.07 10.92
N THR A 71 27.61 44.30 11.74
CA THR A 71 27.72 45.43 12.67
C THR A 71 27.73 46.75 11.91
N GLY A 72 26.70 47.58 12.10
CA GLY A 72 26.62 48.92 11.54
C GLY A 72 25.66 49.80 12.35
N THR A 73 26.22 50.83 12.98
CA THR A 73 25.54 51.79 13.86
C THR A 73 24.61 52.74 13.11
N GLY A 74 23.37 52.88 13.61
CA GLY A 74 22.60 54.12 13.61
C GLY A 74 21.81 54.48 12.34
N THR A 75 20.48 54.34 12.42
CA THR A 75 19.48 55.43 12.37
C THR A 75 18.09 54.78 12.30
N LYS A 76 17.15 55.28 13.12
CA LYS A 76 15.77 54.79 13.17
C LYS A 76 14.98 55.41 12.01
N THR A 77 14.71 54.64 10.98
CA THR A 77 13.61 54.87 10.02
C THR A 77 12.37 54.11 10.48
N PRO A 78 11.15 54.59 10.16
CA PRO A 78 9.91 53.91 10.56
C PRO A 78 9.82 52.56 9.86
N LEU A 79 9.49 51.52 10.61
CA LEU A 79 9.22 50.20 10.07
C LEU A 79 8.03 50.30 9.09
N ASP A 80 8.31 49.91 7.87
CA ASP A 80 7.34 49.61 6.83
C ASP A 80 6.55 48.37 7.27
N ASP A 81 5.23 48.49 7.43
CA ASP A 81 4.29 47.43 7.82
C ASP A 81 4.10 46.36 6.70
N SER A 82 5.01 46.29 5.74
CA SER A 82 4.93 45.41 4.56
C SER A 82 5.57 44.02 4.76
N LEU A 83 6.14 43.72 5.94
CA LEU A 83 6.83 42.44 6.23
C LEU A 83 5.94 41.34 6.83
N VAL A 84 4.61 41.52 6.87
CA VAL A 84 3.69 40.53 7.48
C VAL A 84 3.24 39.44 6.49
N SER A 85 3.60 39.49 5.20
CA SER A 85 3.20 38.44 4.24
C SER A 85 4.22 37.31 4.04
N ASN A 86 5.09 37.03 5.02
CA ASN A 86 5.94 35.83 4.98
C ASN A 86 5.12 34.56 5.31
N TYR A 87 4.01 34.35 4.59
CA TYR A 87 3.46 33.00 4.46
C TYR A 87 4.52 32.19 3.75
N LYS A 88 5.02 31.17 4.45
CA LYS A 88 6.04 30.25 3.95
C LYS A 88 5.42 29.55 2.74
N SER A 89 5.77 29.97 1.53
CA SER A 89 5.24 29.35 0.31
C SER A 89 5.51 27.84 0.37
N ILE A 90 4.47 27.02 0.17
CA ILE A 90 4.61 25.56 0.09
C ILE A 90 5.72 25.27 -0.94
N PRO A 91 6.80 24.55 -0.56
CA PRO A 91 7.91 24.32 -1.47
C PRO A 91 7.43 23.67 -2.76
N THR A 92 7.86 24.15 -3.91
CA THR A 92 7.48 23.49 -5.17
C THR A 92 8.15 22.12 -5.28
N ALA A 93 7.56 21.19 -6.06
CA ALA A 93 8.17 19.88 -6.31
C ALA A 93 9.61 19.99 -6.87
N LEU A 94 9.89 21.03 -7.67
CA LEU A 94 11.22 21.30 -8.22
C LEU A 94 12.22 21.79 -7.18
N GLU A 95 11.78 22.59 -6.20
CA GLU A 95 12.61 23.03 -5.08
C GLU A 95 13.02 21.87 -4.18
N VAL A 96 12.07 20.99 -3.84
CA VAL A 96 12.33 19.78 -3.06
C VAL A 96 13.36 18.89 -3.78
N ALA A 97 13.20 18.70 -5.11
CA ALA A 97 14.11 17.92 -5.92
C ALA A 97 15.53 18.54 -6.03
N ARG A 98 15.63 19.87 -6.20
CA ARG A 98 16.90 20.58 -6.36
C ARG A 98 17.77 20.55 -5.11
N VAL A 99 17.16 20.55 -3.92
CA VAL A 99 17.91 20.55 -2.64
C VAL A 99 18.41 19.14 -2.28
N GLY A 100 18.17 18.14 -3.13
CA GLY A 100 18.49 16.76 -2.79
C GLY A 100 17.60 16.21 -1.67
N GLY A 101 16.44 16.84 -1.45
CA GLY A 101 15.36 16.22 -0.68
C GLY A 101 14.97 14.95 -1.42
N VAL A 102 15.35 13.80 -0.87
CA VAL A 102 15.12 12.48 -1.46
C VAL A 102 13.63 12.19 -1.44
N TRP A 103 12.93 12.76 -2.41
CA TRP A 103 11.54 12.44 -2.76
C TRP A 103 11.49 11.52 -3.96
N ALA A 104 12.63 11.41 -4.66
CA ALA A 104 12.92 10.26 -5.48
C ALA A 104 12.84 9.02 -4.59
N LEU A 105 11.85 8.17 -4.85
CA LEU A 105 11.72 6.86 -4.24
C LEU A 105 12.96 6.01 -4.61
N THR A 106 14.13 6.24 -4.04
CA THR A 106 15.31 5.38 -4.23
C THR A 106 15.14 4.14 -3.37
N SER A 107 14.10 3.35 -3.69
CA SER A 107 13.94 2.03 -3.11
C SER A 107 14.79 1.05 -3.91
N ALA A 108 15.37 0.07 -3.23
CA ALA A 108 16.08 -1.02 -3.91
C ALA A 108 15.21 -1.73 -4.97
N LYS A 109 13.88 -1.65 -4.84
CA LYS A 109 12.92 -2.11 -5.85
C LYS A 109 13.01 -1.27 -7.13
N ARG A 110 12.97 0.07 -7.04
CA ARG A 110 13.10 0.95 -8.22
C ARG A 110 14.46 0.86 -8.89
N ASP A 111 15.53 0.78 -8.11
CA ASP A 111 16.88 0.59 -8.66
C ASP A 111 16.94 -0.71 -9.45
N LYS A 112 16.36 -1.80 -8.91
CA LYS A 112 16.29 -3.08 -9.61
C LYS A 112 15.40 -3.02 -10.86
N LEU A 113 14.28 -2.32 -10.82
CA LEU A 113 13.46 -2.12 -12.02
C LEU A 113 14.22 -1.32 -13.09
N GLY A 114 15.00 -0.31 -12.69
CA GLY A 114 15.88 0.43 -13.59
C GLY A 114 16.93 -0.45 -14.25
N GLU A 115 17.60 -1.30 -13.45
CA GLU A 115 18.55 -2.30 -13.95
C GLU A 115 17.90 -3.26 -14.95
N LEU A 116 16.72 -3.82 -14.62
CA LEU A 116 16.00 -4.74 -15.49
C LEU A 116 15.55 -4.08 -16.79
N LYS A 117 15.11 -2.82 -16.75
CA LYS A 117 14.74 -2.05 -17.95
C LYS A 117 15.96 -1.75 -18.83
N ALA A 118 17.11 -1.46 -18.21
CA ALA A 118 18.35 -1.24 -18.94
C ALA A 118 18.91 -2.52 -19.59
N ALA A 119 18.48 -3.70 -19.12
CA ALA A 119 18.88 -5.00 -19.66
C ALA A 119 17.99 -5.52 -20.80
N LEU A 120 16.97 -4.76 -21.23
CA LEU A 120 16.13 -5.12 -22.38
C LEU A 120 16.93 -5.09 -23.69
N THR A 121 16.72 -6.09 -24.56
CA THR A 121 17.41 -6.19 -25.87
C THR A 121 16.65 -5.44 -26.96
N GLU A 122 17.30 -5.19 -28.11
CA GLU A 122 16.63 -4.61 -29.29
C GLU A 122 15.37 -5.41 -29.67
N GLY A 123 14.22 -4.72 -29.73
CA GLY A 123 12.90 -5.31 -29.99
C GLY A 123 12.06 -5.62 -28.74
N GLN A 124 12.58 -5.36 -27.53
CA GLN A 124 11.82 -5.41 -26.27
C GLN A 124 11.63 -3.99 -25.75
N GLU A 125 10.38 -3.52 -25.69
CA GLU A 125 10.01 -2.20 -25.18
C GLU A 125 9.66 -2.23 -23.70
N THR A 126 9.09 -3.35 -23.23
CA THR A 126 8.57 -3.51 -21.88
C THR A 126 9.15 -4.73 -21.16
N LEU A 127 9.01 -4.76 -19.84
CA LEU A 127 9.39 -5.95 -19.04
C LEU A 127 8.43 -7.13 -19.28
N ASP A 128 7.25 -6.87 -19.84
CA ASP A 128 6.24 -7.86 -20.17
C ASP A 128 6.67 -8.66 -21.41
N ASP A 129 7.36 -8.04 -22.37
CA ASP A 129 7.89 -8.70 -23.59
C ASP A 129 8.88 -9.83 -23.30
N VAL A 130 9.45 -9.83 -22.10
CA VAL A 130 10.45 -10.80 -21.63
C VAL A 130 9.84 -11.81 -20.65
N ALA A 131 8.58 -11.65 -20.28
CA ALA A 131 7.87 -12.55 -19.40
C ALA A 131 7.51 -13.85 -20.15
N THR A 132 7.59 -14.97 -19.45
CA THR A 132 7.03 -16.24 -19.94
C THR A 132 5.50 -16.19 -19.95
N GLU A 133 4.84 -17.07 -20.70
CA GLU A 133 3.36 -17.13 -20.75
C GLU A 133 2.74 -17.25 -19.34
N GLU A 134 3.31 -18.07 -18.46
CA GLU A 134 2.86 -18.19 -17.06
C GLU A 134 3.05 -16.89 -16.25
N GLU A 135 4.15 -16.16 -16.51
CA GLU A 135 4.46 -14.91 -15.85
C GLU A 135 3.55 -13.77 -16.33
N LEU A 136 3.16 -13.78 -17.61
CA LEU A 136 2.16 -12.86 -18.17
C LEU A 136 0.80 -13.05 -17.50
N LEU A 137 0.38 -14.29 -17.22
CA LEU A 137 -0.87 -14.54 -16.49
C LEU A 137 -0.86 -13.93 -15.07
N ASP A 138 0.27 -14.00 -14.37
CA ASP A 138 0.43 -13.37 -13.06
C ASP A 138 0.36 -11.82 -13.18
N LEU A 139 0.86 -11.25 -14.28
CA LEU A 139 0.82 -9.81 -14.57
C LEU A 139 -0.58 -9.32 -14.94
N TYR A 140 -1.27 -10.02 -15.84
CA TYR A 140 -2.67 -9.73 -16.21
C TYR A 140 -3.61 -9.81 -15.01
N PHE A 141 -3.37 -10.79 -14.12
CA PHE A 141 -4.09 -10.85 -12.85
C PHE A 141 -3.86 -9.60 -11.98
N ALA A 142 -2.62 -9.10 -11.90
CA ALA A 142 -2.34 -7.86 -11.18
C ALA A 142 -2.98 -6.64 -11.86
N ASP A 143 -2.99 -6.60 -13.19
CA ASP A 143 -3.55 -5.50 -13.98
C ASP A 143 -5.07 -5.39 -13.82
N GLY A 144 -5.79 -6.50 -13.85
CA GLY A 144 -7.23 -6.45 -13.64
C GLY A 144 -7.64 -6.12 -12.20
N LEU A 145 -6.89 -6.59 -11.20
CA LEU A 145 -7.06 -6.11 -9.83
C LEU A 145 -6.78 -4.61 -9.72
N ASN A 146 -5.75 -4.13 -10.42
CA ASN A 146 -5.41 -2.71 -10.45
C ASN A 146 -6.52 -1.89 -11.11
N LEU A 147 -7.19 -2.42 -12.13
CA LEU A 147 -8.32 -1.76 -12.78
C LEU A 147 -9.50 -1.60 -11.81
N ILE A 148 -9.85 -2.66 -11.08
CA ILE A 148 -10.90 -2.63 -10.04
C ILE A 148 -10.58 -1.54 -8.99
N ALA A 149 -9.35 -1.54 -8.47
CA ALA A 149 -8.93 -0.56 -7.48
C ALA A 149 -8.88 0.85 -8.04
N LYS A 150 -8.38 1.04 -9.26
CA LYS A 150 -8.32 2.34 -9.93
C LYS A 150 -9.71 2.95 -10.13
N VAL A 151 -10.68 2.15 -10.56
CA VAL A 151 -12.08 2.61 -10.71
C VAL A 151 -12.69 2.95 -9.35
N THR A 152 -12.34 2.20 -8.30
CA THR A 152 -12.80 2.47 -6.94
C THR A 152 -12.19 3.76 -6.36
N ASP A 153 -10.89 3.97 -6.60
CA ASP A 153 -10.14 5.13 -6.14
C ASP A 153 -10.57 6.44 -6.81
N THR A 154 -11.10 6.40 -8.03
CA THR A 154 -11.35 7.59 -8.88
C THR A 154 -12.81 8.00 -9.06
N ALA A 155 -13.77 7.23 -8.53
CA ALA A 155 -15.18 7.43 -8.84
C ALA A 155 -15.68 8.87 -8.58
N SER A 156 -16.43 9.40 -9.54
CA SER A 156 -17.18 10.68 -9.57
C SER A 156 -16.51 12.00 -10.01
N ASP A 157 -15.18 12.13 -10.11
CA ASP A 157 -14.56 13.48 -10.31
C ASP A 157 -13.79 13.75 -11.61
N THR A 158 -13.69 12.80 -12.56
CA THR A 158 -12.90 13.05 -13.78
C THR A 158 -13.75 13.07 -15.04
N LYS A 159 -13.50 14.03 -15.94
CA LYS A 159 -14.04 14.07 -17.32
C LYS A 159 -13.80 12.79 -18.15
N ASN A 160 -13.00 11.85 -17.63
CA ASN A 160 -12.76 10.52 -18.18
C ASN A 160 -13.78 9.46 -17.71
N THR A 161 -14.75 9.83 -16.86
CA THR A 161 -15.80 8.92 -16.37
C THR A 161 -16.75 8.45 -17.46
N GLU A 162 -16.75 9.01 -18.67
CA GLU A 162 -17.55 8.46 -19.79
C GLU A 162 -17.17 7.01 -20.11
N PHE A 163 -15.91 6.62 -19.93
CA PHE A 163 -15.45 5.23 -20.17
C PHE A 163 -15.74 4.28 -19.02
N TYR A 164 -15.77 4.81 -17.80
CA TYR A 164 -15.99 4.06 -16.57
C TYR A 164 -17.32 4.45 -15.95
N GLN A 165 -18.34 4.78 -16.75
CA GLN A 165 -19.69 4.91 -16.24
C GLN A 165 -20.05 3.53 -15.70
N ILE A 166 -19.81 3.35 -14.41
CA ILE A 166 -20.52 2.42 -13.58
C ILE A 166 -21.95 2.88 -13.74
N HIS A 167 -22.64 2.32 -14.74
CA HIS A 167 -24.06 2.19 -14.66
C HIS A 167 -24.24 1.35 -13.42
N ASP A 168 -24.41 2.05 -12.31
CA ASP A 168 -24.93 1.52 -11.10
C ASP A 168 -26.28 0.96 -11.54
N ASN A 169 -26.28 -0.32 -11.91
CA ASN A 169 -27.48 -1.14 -11.93
C ASN A 169 -28.07 -1.23 -10.51
N GLY A 170 -27.60 -0.40 -9.57
CA GLY A 170 -28.49 0.57 -8.93
C GLY A 170 -29.23 -0.03 -7.77
N THR A 171 -28.89 -1.26 -7.43
CA THR A 171 -29.60 -2.04 -6.43
C THR A 171 -28.68 -2.36 -5.27
N ILE A 172 -27.54 -3.03 -5.41
CA ILE A 172 -26.82 -3.55 -4.23
C ILE A 172 -26.14 -2.45 -3.38
N LEU A 173 -25.32 -1.59 -3.99
CA LEU A 173 -24.63 -0.52 -3.23
C LEU A 173 -25.62 0.53 -2.72
N ASN A 174 -26.61 0.90 -3.53
CA ASN A 174 -27.70 1.80 -3.13
C ASN A 174 -28.62 1.17 -2.06
N GLU A 175 -28.87 -0.13 -2.13
CA GLU A 175 -29.63 -0.86 -1.09
C GLU A 175 -28.91 -0.78 0.24
N PHE A 176 -27.59 -1.02 0.26
CA PHE A 176 -26.83 -0.87 1.49
C PHE A 176 -26.85 0.58 2.00
N SER A 177 -26.61 1.54 1.10
CA SER A 177 -26.57 2.97 1.43
C SER A 177 -27.88 3.43 2.05
N THR A 178 -29.00 3.14 1.37
CA THR A 178 -30.35 3.44 1.83
C THR A 178 -30.67 2.71 3.14
N TRP A 179 -30.24 1.45 3.27
CA TRP A 179 -30.42 0.68 4.50
C TRP A 179 -29.65 1.30 5.67
N LEU A 180 -28.43 1.78 5.44
CA LEU A 180 -27.57 2.41 6.45
C LEU A 180 -28.13 3.76 6.89
N ASP A 181 -28.61 4.58 5.95
CA ASP A 181 -29.28 5.84 6.25
C ASP A 181 -30.53 5.63 7.11
N ASN A 182 -31.30 4.57 6.84
CA ASN A 182 -32.46 4.19 7.65
C ASN A 182 -32.09 3.67 9.06
N GLN A 183 -30.82 3.39 9.35
CA GLN A 183 -30.37 3.04 10.71
C GLN A 183 -30.17 4.26 11.60
N LEU A 184 -30.12 5.48 11.04
CA LEU A 184 -30.03 6.73 11.78
C LEU A 184 -31.44 7.20 12.14
N ASP A 185 -31.76 7.17 13.42
CA ASP A 185 -32.96 7.80 13.96
C ASP A 185 -32.59 9.22 14.45
N PRO A 186 -33.02 10.29 13.76
CA PRO A 186 -32.70 11.66 14.16
C PRO A 186 -33.32 12.05 15.51
N SER A 187 -34.24 11.25 16.06
CA SER A 187 -34.81 11.47 17.38
C SER A 187 -33.95 10.91 18.53
N LEU A 188 -32.98 10.05 18.24
CA LEU A 188 -32.08 9.46 19.23
C LEU A 188 -30.79 10.28 19.38
N PRO A 189 -30.10 10.20 20.54
CA PRO A 189 -28.79 10.80 20.71
C PRO A 189 -27.79 10.22 19.72
N ASP A 190 -27.07 11.09 19.01
CA ASP A 190 -26.06 10.70 18.03
C ASP A 190 -24.82 10.07 18.69
N THR A 191 -24.50 10.47 19.92
CA THR A 191 -23.38 9.91 20.68
C THR A 191 -23.75 8.58 21.32
N VAL A 192 -23.09 7.50 20.91
CA VAL A 192 -23.36 6.13 21.38
C VAL A 192 -22.18 5.55 22.14
N SER A 193 -22.45 4.71 23.15
CA SER A 193 -21.41 3.98 23.87
C SER A 193 -20.81 2.84 23.02
N LYS A 194 -19.65 2.34 23.43
CA LYS A 194 -18.94 1.24 22.75
C LYS A 194 -19.83 0.05 22.42
N SER A 195 -20.57 -0.46 23.41
CA SER A 195 -21.39 -1.67 23.25
C SER A 195 -22.54 -1.46 22.27
N VAL A 196 -23.11 -0.25 22.23
CA VAL A 196 -24.19 0.10 21.28
C VAL A 196 -23.62 0.22 19.87
N LEU A 197 -22.45 0.86 19.72
CA LEU A 197 -21.77 0.95 18.42
C LEU A 197 -21.38 -0.43 17.90
N GLU A 198 -20.78 -1.28 18.73
CA GLU A 198 -20.41 -2.66 18.41
C GLU A 198 -21.62 -3.43 17.86
N SER A 199 -22.74 -3.42 18.59
CA SER A 199 -23.96 -4.09 18.14
C SER A 199 -24.48 -3.55 16.80
N LYS A 200 -24.47 -2.23 16.60
CA LYS A 200 -24.91 -1.61 15.34
C LYS A 200 -24.00 -1.96 14.17
N LEU A 201 -22.68 -1.95 14.40
CA LEU A 201 -21.67 -2.29 13.40
C LEU A 201 -21.63 -3.79 13.07
N GLU A 202 -21.93 -4.67 14.03
CA GLU A 202 -22.13 -6.10 13.77
C GLU A 202 -23.32 -6.34 12.83
N VAL A 203 -24.45 -5.66 13.06
CA VAL A 203 -25.62 -5.73 12.17
C VAL A 203 -25.29 -5.20 10.77
N ALA A 204 -24.54 -4.10 10.68
CA ALA A 204 -24.09 -3.55 9.39
C ALA A 204 -23.13 -4.52 8.67
N SER A 205 -22.17 -5.12 9.38
CA SER A 205 -21.28 -6.14 8.82
C SER A 205 -22.05 -7.35 8.32
N ALA A 206 -23.03 -7.84 9.08
CA ALA A 206 -23.88 -8.95 8.65
C ALA A 206 -24.70 -8.59 7.41
N LYS A 207 -25.19 -7.35 7.30
CA LYS A 207 -25.87 -6.88 6.08
C LYS A 207 -24.91 -6.89 4.88
N ILE A 208 -23.66 -6.46 5.04
CA ILE A 208 -22.64 -6.53 3.98
C ILE A 208 -22.39 -7.98 3.57
N ASP A 209 -22.27 -8.91 4.52
CA ASP A 209 -22.06 -10.33 4.23
C ASP A 209 -23.20 -10.91 3.38
N ASN A 210 -24.45 -10.59 3.71
CA ASN A 210 -25.61 -10.99 2.90
C ASN A 210 -25.59 -10.38 1.47
N LEU A 211 -24.98 -9.21 1.29
CA LEU A 211 -24.85 -8.59 -0.04
C LEU A 211 -23.69 -9.19 -0.83
N LEU A 212 -22.58 -9.51 -0.17
CA LEU A 212 -21.45 -10.24 -0.77
C LEU A 212 -21.90 -11.63 -1.24
N GLU A 213 -22.78 -12.32 -0.50
CA GLU A 213 -23.36 -13.60 -0.95
C GLU A 213 -24.19 -13.50 -2.24
N ARG A 214 -24.74 -12.31 -2.54
CA ARG A 214 -25.47 -12.04 -3.80
C ARG A 214 -24.54 -11.69 -4.97
N LEU A 215 -23.28 -11.41 -4.70
CA LEU A 215 -22.21 -11.17 -5.67
C LEU A 215 -21.20 -12.31 -5.54
N PRO A 216 -21.56 -13.52 -5.99
CA PRO A 216 -20.73 -14.68 -5.73
C PRO A 216 -19.40 -14.53 -6.49
N THR A 217 -18.31 -14.81 -5.78
CA THR A 217 -16.94 -14.50 -6.24
C THR A 217 -16.62 -15.16 -7.58
N ASP A 218 -17.17 -16.35 -7.83
CA ASP A 218 -16.99 -17.11 -9.06
C ASP A 218 -17.58 -16.43 -10.30
N GLN A 219 -18.63 -15.62 -10.15
CA GLN A 219 -19.23 -14.84 -11.24
C GLN A 219 -18.54 -13.48 -11.39
N CYS A 220 -18.21 -12.84 -10.28
CA CYS A 220 -17.70 -11.47 -10.30
C CYS A 220 -16.22 -11.41 -10.67
N LEU A 221 -15.42 -12.39 -10.24
CA LEU A 221 -13.96 -12.30 -10.32
C LEU A 221 -13.36 -13.30 -11.32
N VAL A 222 -14.17 -13.98 -12.13
CA VAL A 222 -13.68 -14.96 -13.12
C VAL A 222 -12.80 -14.36 -14.18
N SER A 223 -13.23 -13.23 -14.72
CA SER A 223 -12.54 -12.55 -15.81
C SER A 223 -11.54 -11.52 -15.30
N VAL A 224 -11.10 -11.59 -14.03
CA VAL A 224 -10.15 -10.61 -13.47
C VAL A 224 -8.88 -10.50 -14.30
N ARG A 225 -8.43 -11.55 -15.00
CA ARG A 225 -7.26 -11.46 -15.87
C ARG A 225 -7.52 -10.73 -17.19
N ASP A 226 -8.77 -10.68 -17.63
CA ASP A 226 -9.18 -10.14 -18.93
C ASP A 226 -9.59 -8.67 -18.82
N TYR A 227 -9.56 -8.13 -17.60
CA TYR A 227 -9.84 -6.72 -17.33
C TYR A 227 -8.69 -5.86 -17.84
N LEU A 228 -8.84 -5.36 -19.07
CA LEU A 228 -7.89 -4.46 -19.71
C LEU A 228 -8.30 -3.00 -19.46
N ASP A 229 -7.31 -2.15 -19.17
CA ASP A 229 -7.52 -0.71 -19.04
C ASP A 229 -7.69 -0.09 -20.44
N PRO A 230 -8.87 0.42 -20.82
CA PRO A 230 -9.09 1.03 -22.13
C PRO A 230 -8.14 2.21 -22.41
N ALA A 231 -7.67 2.92 -21.37
CA ALA A 231 -6.73 4.02 -21.54
C ALA A 231 -5.30 3.57 -21.91
N VAL A 232 -5.00 2.28 -21.72
CA VAL A 232 -3.75 1.63 -22.14
C VAL A 232 -3.92 1.07 -23.55
N VAL A 233 -5.06 0.42 -23.85
CA VAL A 233 -5.38 -0.15 -25.16
C VAL A 233 -5.41 0.93 -26.26
N ASP A 234 -6.00 2.10 -26.00
CA ASP A 234 -6.05 3.23 -26.95
C ASP A 234 -4.65 3.78 -27.33
N ARG A 235 -3.60 3.49 -26.55
CA ARG A 235 -2.23 3.88 -26.89
C ARG A 235 -1.59 2.92 -27.89
N GLU A 236 -1.94 1.64 -27.83
CA GLU A 236 -1.45 0.62 -28.77
C GLU A 236 -2.11 0.75 -30.14
N ASP A 237 -3.40 1.10 -30.22
CA ASP A 237 -4.11 1.31 -31.49
C ASP A 237 -3.69 2.59 -32.24
N LYS A 238 -3.18 3.60 -31.53
CA LYS A 238 -2.52 4.74 -32.19
C LYS A 238 -1.14 4.39 -32.78
N GLN A 239 -0.52 3.32 -32.29
CA GLN A 239 0.76 2.81 -32.81
C GLN A 239 0.54 1.75 -33.93
N ASN A 240 -0.56 0.99 -33.87
CA ASN A 240 -0.86 -0.17 -34.74
C ASN A 240 -1.73 0.13 -35.96
N ASN A 241 -1.82 1.39 -36.39
CA ASN A 241 -2.22 1.73 -37.77
C ASN A 241 -1.20 1.25 -38.84
N ILE A 242 -0.31 0.31 -38.47
CA ILE A 242 0.71 -0.30 -39.30
C ILE A 242 0.68 -1.81 -39.00
N SER A 243 -0.08 -2.56 -39.82
CA SER A 243 0.08 -4.00 -40.13
C SER A 243 -0.98 -4.99 -39.60
N SER A 244 -2.13 -4.97 -40.28
CA SER A 244 -2.78 -6.15 -40.90
C SER A 244 -3.40 -7.27 -40.05
N ASN A 245 -4.71 -7.45 -40.29
CA ASN A 245 -5.52 -8.68 -40.23
C ASN A 245 -5.91 -9.23 -38.85
N LEU A 246 -6.82 -8.52 -38.17
CA LEU A 246 -7.88 -9.17 -37.42
C LEU A 246 -9.22 -8.58 -37.85
N ASP A 247 -10.12 -9.47 -38.24
CA ASP A 247 -11.44 -9.16 -38.75
C ASP A 247 -12.23 -8.29 -37.76
N SER A 248 -12.72 -7.18 -38.28
CA SER A 248 -13.32 -6.05 -37.58
C SER A 248 -14.74 -6.31 -37.08
N ASN A 249 -14.97 -7.37 -36.29
CA ASN A 249 -16.27 -7.62 -35.67
C ASN A 249 -16.22 -8.11 -34.20
N ASP A 250 -15.06 -8.48 -33.65
CA ASP A 250 -14.92 -8.72 -32.20
C ASP A 250 -14.65 -7.40 -31.49
N THR A 251 -15.71 -6.60 -31.34
CA THR A 251 -15.69 -5.50 -30.39
C THR A 251 -15.55 -6.14 -29.01
N PHE A 252 -14.46 -5.83 -28.30
CA PHE A 252 -14.18 -6.26 -26.92
C PHE A 252 -15.39 -5.96 -26.01
N ASN A 253 -16.33 -6.89 -25.98
CA ASN A 253 -17.49 -6.81 -25.12
C ASN A 253 -17.02 -7.43 -23.80
N MET A 254 -16.33 -6.63 -22.96
CA MET A 254 -16.37 -6.92 -21.54
C MET A 254 -17.86 -7.13 -21.23
N ASP A 255 -18.25 -8.26 -20.67
CA ASP A 255 -19.56 -8.36 -20.04
C ASP A 255 -19.56 -7.31 -18.93
N ALA A 256 -20.01 -6.10 -19.27
CA ALA A 256 -19.87 -4.91 -18.45
C ALA A 256 -20.44 -5.16 -17.05
N THR A 257 -21.40 -6.08 -16.93
CA THR A 257 -21.95 -6.57 -15.67
C THR A 257 -20.90 -7.22 -14.76
N SER A 258 -20.06 -8.14 -15.25
CA SER A 258 -19.09 -8.87 -14.42
C SER A 258 -18.05 -7.95 -13.78
N PHE A 259 -17.53 -6.99 -14.54
CA PHE A 259 -16.58 -6.00 -14.03
C PHE A 259 -17.22 -5.05 -13.02
N GLN A 260 -18.45 -4.58 -13.29
CA GLN A 260 -19.16 -3.73 -12.34
C GLN A 260 -19.51 -4.48 -11.06
N ASP A 261 -19.82 -5.77 -11.15
CA ASP A 261 -20.04 -6.64 -10.01
C ASP A 261 -18.73 -6.82 -9.21
N ALA A 262 -17.58 -6.97 -9.87
CA ALA A 262 -16.26 -7.01 -9.22
C ALA A 262 -15.93 -5.71 -8.46
N VAL A 263 -16.23 -4.55 -9.06
CA VAL A 263 -16.04 -3.23 -8.42
C VAL A 263 -16.99 -3.08 -7.23
N SER A 264 -18.26 -3.48 -7.38
CA SER A 264 -19.25 -3.45 -6.30
C SER A 264 -18.85 -4.37 -5.14
N HIS A 265 -18.34 -5.56 -5.47
CA HIS A 265 -17.81 -6.51 -4.51
C HIS A 265 -16.63 -5.92 -3.73
N PHE A 266 -15.68 -5.28 -4.43
CA PHE A 266 -14.56 -4.62 -3.76
C PHE A 266 -14.98 -3.45 -2.85
N ARG A 267 -15.97 -2.64 -3.26
CA ARG A 267 -16.56 -1.57 -2.42
C ARG A 267 -17.22 -2.12 -1.14
N LEU A 268 -17.89 -3.26 -1.23
CA LEU A 268 -18.43 -3.94 -0.04
C LEU A 268 -17.32 -4.45 0.89
N LEU A 269 -16.22 -4.99 0.34
CA LEU A 269 -15.05 -5.38 1.12
C LEU A 269 -14.39 -4.18 1.83
N LEU A 270 -14.32 -3.01 1.16
CA LEU A 270 -13.83 -1.77 1.76
C LEU A 270 -14.70 -1.33 2.94
N ALA A 271 -16.02 -1.35 2.78
CA ALA A 271 -16.96 -1.02 3.84
C ALA A 271 -16.84 -1.97 5.04
N LYS A 272 -16.73 -3.27 4.77
CA LYS A 272 -16.53 -4.29 5.81
C LYS A 272 -15.21 -4.06 6.55
N SER A 273 -14.13 -3.74 5.83
CA SER A 273 -12.87 -3.40 6.46
C SER A 273 -12.96 -2.10 7.27
N ALA A 274 -13.65 -1.07 6.77
CA ALA A 274 -13.89 0.17 7.50
C ALA A 274 -14.59 -0.08 8.84
N ILE A 275 -15.65 -0.90 8.86
CA ILE A 275 -16.34 -1.32 10.08
C ILE A 275 -15.35 -1.97 11.06
N ASN A 276 -14.57 -2.95 10.58
CA ASN A 276 -13.59 -3.65 11.41
C ASN A 276 -12.51 -2.71 11.96
N GLN A 277 -12.06 -1.74 11.17
CA GLN A 277 -11.05 -0.78 11.60
C GLN A 277 -11.58 0.23 12.60
N VAL A 278 -12.83 0.68 12.47
CA VAL A 278 -13.49 1.52 13.50
C VAL A 278 -13.54 0.77 14.83
N LEU A 279 -13.93 -0.50 14.83
CA LEU A 279 -13.97 -1.33 16.04
C LEU A 279 -12.59 -1.52 16.67
N LYS A 280 -11.57 -1.83 15.86
CA LYS A 280 -10.17 -1.97 16.33
C LYS A 280 -9.61 -0.65 16.85
N SER A 281 -9.99 0.47 16.24
CA SER A 281 -9.46 1.80 16.54
C SER A 281 -10.30 2.53 17.60
N TRP A 282 -11.28 1.88 18.24
CA TRP A 282 -12.15 2.50 19.25
C TRP A 282 -11.37 3.32 20.27
N LYS A 283 -10.28 2.75 20.82
CA LYS A 283 -9.45 3.45 21.82
C LYS A 283 -8.85 4.71 21.22
N THR A 284 -8.26 4.63 20.03
CA THR A 284 -7.68 5.79 19.34
C THR A 284 -8.73 6.86 19.07
N LEU A 285 -9.93 6.47 18.62
CA LEU A 285 -11.04 7.38 18.32
C LEU A 285 -11.64 8.04 19.58
N THR A 286 -11.47 7.44 20.77
CA THR A 286 -12.05 7.91 22.03
C THR A 286 -11.05 8.55 22.99
N THR A 287 -9.75 8.33 22.80
CA THR A 287 -8.68 8.92 23.61
C THR A 287 -8.47 10.37 23.17
N VAL A 288 -8.48 11.29 24.14
CA VAL A 288 -8.16 12.71 23.91
C VAL A 288 -6.66 12.83 23.65
N SER A 289 -6.24 13.57 22.62
CA SER A 289 -4.82 13.74 22.33
C SER A 289 -4.14 14.60 23.39
N ASP A 290 -2.82 14.47 23.55
CA ASP A 290 -2.06 15.33 24.46
C ASP A 290 -2.15 16.81 24.02
N ALA A 291 -2.26 17.06 22.70
CA ALA A 291 -2.42 18.41 22.17
C ALA A 291 -3.79 19.02 22.51
N ASP A 292 -4.86 18.22 22.47
CA ASP A 292 -6.18 18.65 22.92
C ASP A 292 -6.18 18.99 24.42
N LEU A 293 -5.51 18.17 25.24
CA LEU A 293 -5.35 18.43 26.68
C LEU A 293 -4.61 19.75 26.93
N ASP A 294 -3.51 19.99 26.22
CA ASP A 294 -2.76 21.24 26.31
C ASP A 294 -3.60 22.45 25.90
N ARG A 295 -4.40 22.32 24.84
CA ARG A 295 -5.28 23.39 24.37
C ARG A 295 -6.35 23.71 25.38
N ALA A 296 -7.05 22.70 25.88
CA ALA A 296 -8.10 22.92 26.88
C ALA A 296 -7.54 23.53 28.16
N ALA A 297 -6.32 23.15 28.57
CA ALA A 297 -5.63 23.78 29.68
C ALA A 297 -5.34 25.27 29.42
N VAL A 298 -4.93 25.63 28.18
CA VAL A 298 -4.69 27.04 27.79
C VAL A 298 -5.99 27.85 27.74
N GLU A 299 -7.09 27.24 27.30
CA GLU A 299 -8.38 27.92 27.18
C GLU A 299 -9.19 27.92 28.48
N GLY A 300 -8.74 27.18 29.51
CA GLY A 300 -9.47 27.01 30.76
C GLY A 300 -10.75 26.19 30.59
N ILE A 301 -10.81 25.34 29.55
CA ILE A 301 -11.93 24.46 29.27
C ILE A 301 -11.68 23.14 30.00
N ALA A 302 -12.68 22.66 30.74
CA ALA A 302 -12.62 21.33 31.33
C ALA A 302 -12.94 20.28 30.24
N LEU A 303 -11.90 19.62 29.71
CA LEU A 303 -12.10 18.43 28.88
C LEU A 303 -12.57 17.26 29.74
N LYS A 304 -13.52 16.49 29.21
CA LYS A 304 -13.81 15.16 29.75
C LYS A 304 -12.70 14.24 29.24
N SER A 305 -11.88 13.73 30.17
CA SER A 305 -10.64 12.99 29.89
C SER A 305 -10.84 11.76 29.00
N ASP A 306 -12.03 11.14 29.05
CA ASP A 306 -12.43 10.05 28.17
C ASP A 306 -13.90 10.25 27.78
N LEU A 307 -14.16 10.42 26.48
CA LEU A 307 -15.52 10.25 25.99
C LEU A 307 -15.65 8.77 25.62
N ASP A 308 -16.35 8.01 26.47
CA ASP A 308 -16.77 6.62 26.18
C ASP A 308 -17.80 6.54 25.04
N THR A 309 -17.93 7.59 24.23
CA THR A 309 -18.93 7.75 23.19
C THR A 309 -18.33 8.25 21.88
N LEU A 310 -18.93 7.80 20.77
CA LEU A 310 -18.64 8.28 19.41
C LEU A 310 -19.95 8.69 18.72
N SER A 311 -19.85 9.63 17.79
CA SER A 311 -20.96 10.03 16.92
C SER A 311 -21.28 8.90 15.92
N LEU A 312 -22.49 8.36 16.01
CA LEU A 312 -22.95 7.31 15.11
C LEU A 312 -23.08 7.82 13.68
N SER A 313 -23.55 9.04 13.50
CA SER A 313 -23.67 9.69 12.18
C SER A 313 -22.31 9.84 11.49
N LYS A 314 -21.25 10.26 12.21
CA LYS A 314 -19.89 10.32 11.66
C LYS A 314 -19.36 8.94 11.27
N VAL A 315 -19.59 7.91 12.10
CA VAL A 315 -19.18 6.53 11.78
C VAL A 315 -19.91 6.01 10.54
N PHE A 316 -21.23 6.20 10.43
CA PHE A 316 -21.99 5.74 9.27
C PHE A 316 -21.67 6.54 8.02
N ALA A 317 -21.46 7.85 8.12
CA ALA A 317 -20.95 8.65 7.00
C ALA A 317 -19.58 8.15 6.52
N PHE A 318 -18.70 7.74 7.44
CA PHE A 318 -17.42 7.14 7.10
C PHE A 318 -17.57 5.81 6.35
N VAL A 319 -18.43 4.91 6.84
CA VAL A 319 -18.72 3.63 6.14
C VAL A 319 -19.34 3.90 4.76
N GLN A 320 -20.27 4.84 4.68
CA GLN A 320 -20.96 5.23 3.45
C GLN A 320 -19.98 5.74 2.38
N LYS A 321 -18.99 6.55 2.77
CA LYS A 321 -17.95 7.04 1.86
C LYS A 321 -16.98 5.96 1.42
N ASN A 322 -16.79 4.89 2.19
CA ASN A 322 -16.03 3.72 1.72
C ASN A 322 -16.78 2.88 0.68
N ILE A 323 -18.10 3.02 0.60
CA ILE A 323 -18.94 2.34 -0.40
C ILE A 323 -19.09 3.15 -1.66
N SER A 324 -19.39 4.44 -1.53
CA SER A 324 -19.82 5.28 -2.66
C SER A 324 -18.79 6.34 -3.08
N GLY A 325 -17.88 6.70 -2.18
CA GLY A 325 -16.89 7.76 -2.42
C GLY A 325 -15.66 7.28 -3.19
N ASN A 326 -14.84 8.26 -3.57
CA ASN A 326 -13.48 8.05 -4.06
C ASN A 326 -12.45 8.05 -2.91
N CYS A 327 -11.15 7.97 -3.26
CA CYS A 327 -10.08 8.01 -2.26
C CYS A 327 -10.05 9.33 -1.48
N SER A 328 -10.37 10.45 -2.12
CA SER A 328 -10.43 11.76 -1.46
C SER A 328 -11.59 11.83 -0.46
N ASP A 329 -12.80 11.44 -0.88
CA ASP A 329 -14.00 11.35 -0.03
C ASP A 329 -13.77 10.51 1.22
N ARG A 330 -13.11 9.35 1.07
CA ARG A 330 -12.79 8.44 2.18
C ARG A 330 -11.87 9.10 3.19
N LEU A 331 -10.88 9.86 2.71
CA LEU A 331 -9.94 10.58 3.57
C LEU A 331 -10.63 11.76 4.28
N THR A 332 -11.54 12.48 3.62
CA THR A 332 -12.37 13.53 4.24
C THR A 332 -13.30 12.95 5.29
N ALA A 333 -13.90 11.80 5.03
CA ALA A 333 -14.76 11.15 6.00
C ALA A 333 -13.98 10.60 7.20
N ALA A 334 -12.76 10.10 7.00
CA ALA A 334 -11.85 9.75 8.08
C ALA A 334 -11.45 10.99 8.89
N TRP A 335 -11.17 12.12 8.22
CA TRP A 335 -10.90 13.41 8.86
C TRP A 335 -12.03 13.81 9.78
N ASN A 336 -13.26 13.85 9.27
CA ASN A 336 -14.46 14.20 10.03
C ASN A 336 -14.74 13.24 11.20
N LEU A 337 -14.34 11.97 11.06
CA LEU A 337 -14.47 10.96 12.11
C LEU A 337 -13.48 11.20 13.25
N LEU A 338 -12.24 11.62 12.93
CA LEU A 338 -11.21 11.96 13.92
C LEU A 338 -11.33 13.39 14.46
N ASP A 339 -11.99 14.30 13.75
CA ASP A 339 -12.27 15.66 14.22
C ASP A 339 -13.37 15.61 15.29
N ARG A 340 -12.96 15.44 16.55
CA ARG A 340 -13.90 15.15 17.65
C ARG A 340 -14.67 16.38 18.10
N ASP A 341 -13.98 17.52 18.19
CA ASP A 341 -14.56 18.80 18.60
C ASP A 341 -15.29 19.50 17.45
N GLY A 342 -15.10 19.06 16.21
CA GLY A 342 -15.79 19.61 15.05
C GLY A 342 -15.24 20.97 14.66
N ASP A 343 -13.98 21.26 15.02
CA ASP A 343 -13.30 22.50 14.68
C ASP A 343 -12.74 22.49 13.24
N GLY A 344 -12.89 21.36 12.52
CA GLY A 344 -12.44 21.16 11.16
C GLY A 344 -10.93 20.96 11.04
N SER A 345 -10.23 20.82 12.17
CA SER A 345 -8.78 20.85 12.24
C SER A 345 -8.26 19.69 13.08
N LEU A 346 -7.08 19.20 12.74
CA LEU A 346 -6.47 18.05 13.43
C LEU A 346 -5.02 18.35 13.79
N ASP A 347 -4.57 17.78 14.90
CA ASP A 347 -3.16 17.81 15.26
C ASP A 347 -2.35 16.81 14.40
N GLN A 348 -1.02 16.75 14.62
CA GLN A 348 -0.16 15.87 13.85
C GLN A 348 -0.50 14.37 14.05
N GLU A 349 -0.85 13.97 15.27
CA GLU A 349 -1.11 12.56 15.62
C GLU A 349 -2.45 12.11 15.03
N GLU A 350 -3.49 12.94 15.17
CA GLU A 350 -4.80 12.72 14.58
C GLU A 350 -4.73 12.67 13.06
N MET A 351 -4.03 13.63 12.42
CA MET A 351 -3.79 13.64 10.97
C MET A 351 -3.08 12.35 10.52
N ASN A 352 -2.09 11.88 11.29
CA ASN A 352 -1.43 10.62 10.97
C ASN A 352 -2.39 9.43 11.04
N GLU A 353 -3.24 9.37 12.06
CA GLU A 353 -4.21 8.30 12.23
C GLU A 353 -5.30 8.30 11.15
N VAL A 354 -5.74 9.49 10.67
CA VAL A 354 -6.62 9.60 9.50
C VAL A 354 -6.04 8.83 8.30
N VAL A 355 -4.77 9.09 7.99
CA VAL A 355 -4.11 8.50 6.83
C VAL A 355 -3.83 7.00 7.04
N HIS A 356 -3.35 6.62 8.22
CA HIS A 356 -3.12 5.20 8.53
C HIS A 356 -4.42 4.39 8.55
N LEU A 357 -5.53 4.97 9.02
CA LEU A 357 -6.84 4.35 8.99
C LEU A 357 -7.27 4.02 7.55
N CYS A 358 -7.20 4.98 6.64
CA CYS A 358 -7.52 4.77 5.22
C CYS A 358 -6.62 3.70 4.58
N VAL A 359 -5.31 3.75 4.83
CA VAL A 359 -4.36 2.78 4.29
C VAL A 359 -4.64 1.36 4.81
N ARG A 360 -4.93 1.20 6.11
CA ARG A 360 -5.25 -0.11 6.71
C ARG A 360 -6.51 -0.72 6.10
N ILE A 361 -7.54 0.11 5.87
CA ILE A 361 -8.80 -0.32 5.24
C ILE A 361 -8.53 -0.87 3.85
N GLU A 362 -7.80 -0.11 3.03
CA GLU A 362 -7.47 -0.51 1.67
C GLU A 362 -6.65 -1.81 1.66
N GLN A 363 -5.63 -1.91 2.50
CA GLN A 363 -4.77 -3.09 2.59
C GLN A 363 -5.55 -4.35 2.97
N GLU A 364 -6.47 -4.28 3.94
CA GLU A 364 -7.28 -5.42 4.35
C GLU A 364 -8.29 -5.83 3.27
N ALA A 365 -8.97 -4.85 2.66
CA ALA A 365 -9.92 -5.12 1.58
C ALA A 365 -9.24 -5.69 0.33
N SER A 366 -8.11 -5.12 -0.10
CA SER A 366 -7.37 -5.63 -1.26
C SER A 366 -6.81 -7.03 -0.99
N GLN A 367 -6.40 -7.34 0.25
CA GLN A 367 -5.98 -8.70 0.61
C GLN A 367 -7.12 -9.71 0.58
N ALA A 368 -8.34 -9.31 0.93
CA ALA A 368 -9.52 -10.15 0.79
C ALA A 368 -9.82 -10.41 -0.69
N LEU A 369 -9.95 -9.35 -1.50
CA LEU A 369 -10.18 -9.43 -2.93
C LEU A 369 -9.13 -10.30 -3.64
N PHE A 370 -7.85 -10.09 -3.32
CA PHE A 370 -6.74 -10.85 -3.90
C PHE A 370 -6.84 -12.35 -3.61
N LYS A 371 -7.21 -12.72 -2.37
CA LYS A 371 -7.36 -14.14 -1.99
C LYS A 371 -8.55 -14.76 -2.68
N GLU A 372 -9.69 -14.08 -2.70
CA GLU A 372 -10.92 -14.53 -3.36
C GLU A 372 -10.68 -14.73 -4.86
N ALA A 373 -10.05 -13.75 -5.52
CA ALA A 373 -9.71 -13.83 -6.94
C ALA A 373 -8.74 -15.00 -7.25
N LEU A 374 -7.78 -15.30 -6.35
CA LEU A 374 -6.91 -16.48 -6.46
C LEU A 374 -7.59 -17.80 -6.08
N ASP A 375 -8.71 -17.78 -5.36
CA ASP A 375 -9.45 -18.97 -4.93
C ASP A 375 -10.32 -19.55 -6.04
N ILE A 376 -10.78 -18.72 -6.96
CA ILE A 376 -11.69 -19.17 -8.02
C ILE A 376 -10.95 -19.90 -9.14
N PHE A 377 -9.75 -19.44 -9.52
CA PHE A 377 -9.04 -19.96 -10.69
C PHE A 377 -7.67 -20.56 -10.40
N PRO A 378 -7.28 -21.60 -11.16
CA PRO A 378 -5.89 -22.01 -11.19
C PRO A 378 -5.07 -20.83 -11.69
N VAL A 379 -4.12 -20.40 -10.86
CA VAL A 379 -3.29 -19.20 -11.06
C VAL A 379 -2.70 -19.08 -12.46
N ARG A 380 -2.41 -20.22 -13.11
CA ARG A 380 -1.70 -20.29 -14.39
C ARG A 380 -2.37 -21.21 -15.42
N ALA A 381 -3.66 -21.48 -15.28
CA ALA A 381 -4.41 -22.16 -16.34
C ALA A 381 -4.90 -21.15 -17.39
N PRO A 382 -4.79 -21.45 -18.69
CA PRO A 382 -5.37 -20.63 -19.75
C PRO A 382 -6.90 -20.70 -19.74
N LEU A 383 -7.57 -19.62 -20.14
CA LEU A 383 -9.03 -19.51 -20.18
C LEU A 383 -9.70 -20.48 -21.16
N SER A 384 -9.02 -20.83 -22.25
CA SER A 384 -9.48 -21.84 -23.19
C SER A 384 -9.65 -23.23 -22.56
N ALA A 385 -9.03 -23.50 -21.41
CA ALA A 385 -9.25 -24.73 -20.63
C ALA A 385 -10.51 -24.67 -19.74
N ILE A 386 -11.17 -23.50 -19.68
CA ILE A 386 -12.31 -23.18 -18.80
C ILE A 386 -13.60 -23.12 -19.62
N GLU A 387 -13.58 -22.48 -20.79
CA GLU A 387 -14.77 -22.31 -21.66
C GLU A 387 -15.23 -23.60 -22.35
N SER A 388 -14.43 -24.67 -22.31
CA SER A 388 -14.88 -25.96 -22.82
C SER A 388 -15.85 -26.60 -21.82
N ASP A 389 -17.15 -26.33 -22.00
CA ASP A 389 -18.29 -26.91 -21.24
C ASP A 389 -18.31 -28.45 -21.20
N ASP A 390 -17.48 -29.12 -22.01
CA ASP A 390 -17.67 -30.52 -22.37
C ASP A 390 -16.83 -31.55 -21.61
N LYS A 391 -16.02 -31.21 -20.59
CA LYS A 391 -15.37 -32.25 -19.76
C LYS A 391 -15.24 -31.90 -18.28
N PRO A 392 -15.54 -32.85 -17.37
CA PRO A 392 -15.01 -32.78 -16.01
C PRO A 392 -13.48 -32.75 -16.15
N SER A 393 -12.89 -31.64 -15.74
CA SER A 393 -11.45 -31.42 -15.73
C SER A 393 -10.74 -32.71 -15.34
N ALA A 394 -9.98 -33.29 -16.29
CA ALA A 394 -9.21 -34.50 -16.01
C ALA A 394 -8.45 -34.25 -14.71
N PRO A 395 -8.55 -35.14 -13.69
CA PRO A 395 -8.09 -34.83 -12.34
C PRO A 395 -6.64 -34.38 -12.41
N GLN A 396 -6.41 -33.08 -12.15
CA GLN A 396 -5.07 -32.51 -12.17
C GLN A 396 -4.16 -33.45 -11.38
N GLY A 397 -3.08 -33.90 -12.03
CA GLY A 397 -2.11 -34.77 -11.38
C GLY A 397 -1.62 -34.13 -10.08
N TRP A 398 -1.36 -34.93 -9.05
CA TRP A 398 -0.93 -34.45 -7.73
C TRP A 398 0.26 -33.47 -7.78
N ARG A 399 1.14 -33.61 -8.79
CA ARG A 399 2.26 -32.69 -9.05
C ARG A 399 1.77 -31.29 -9.42
N GLN A 400 0.78 -31.19 -10.31
CA GLN A 400 0.22 -29.92 -10.75
C GLN A 400 -0.44 -29.18 -9.59
N ARG A 401 -1.27 -29.88 -8.80
CA ARG A 401 -1.90 -29.33 -7.59
C ARG A 401 -0.88 -28.79 -6.60
N ARG A 402 0.27 -29.47 -6.46
CA ARG A 402 1.35 -29.03 -5.56
C ARG A 402 2.06 -27.79 -6.10
N ILE A 403 2.34 -27.73 -7.40
CA ILE A 403 2.97 -26.57 -8.05
C ILE A 403 2.05 -25.35 -7.90
N GLU A 404 0.77 -25.51 -8.20
CA GLU A 404 -0.23 -24.46 -8.11
C GLU A 404 -0.41 -23.96 -6.67
N LYS A 405 -0.50 -24.88 -5.69
CA LYS A 405 -0.55 -24.51 -4.27
C LYS A 405 0.67 -23.72 -3.82
N ILE A 406 1.87 -24.05 -4.32
CA ILE A 406 3.10 -23.31 -4.03
C ILE A 406 3.06 -21.93 -4.69
N ALA A 407 2.67 -21.85 -5.97
CA ALA A 407 2.54 -20.59 -6.69
C ALA A 407 1.57 -19.63 -5.98
N LYS A 408 0.36 -20.11 -5.67
CA LYS A 408 -0.64 -19.36 -4.92
C LYS A 408 -0.13 -18.87 -3.57
N LYS A 409 0.53 -19.74 -2.79
CA LYS A 409 1.13 -19.36 -1.51
C LYS A 409 2.16 -18.25 -1.69
N ASN A 410 3.02 -18.35 -2.71
CA ASN A 410 4.04 -17.35 -2.99
C ASN A 410 3.41 -16.01 -3.38
N LEU A 411 2.39 -16.01 -4.24
CA LEU A 411 1.68 -14.81 -4.65
C LEU A 411 0.99 -14.11 -3.47
N VAL A 412 0.27 -14.86 -2.63
CA VAL A 412 -0.36 -14.32 -1.41
C VAL A 412 0.69 -13.71 -0.48
N GLN A 413 1.81 -14.40 -0.25
CA GLN A 413 2.88 -13.89 0.59
C GLN A 413 3.52 -12.62 0.00
N MET A 414 3.69 -12.56 -1.31
CA MET A 414 4.21 -11.38 -2.00
C MET A 414 3.25 -10.20 -1.91
N PHE A 415 1.95 -10.44 -2.14
CA PHE A 415 0.93 -9.40 -2.06
C PHE A 415 0.83 -8.81 -0.65
N GLN A 416 0.79 -9.68 0.37
CA GLN A 416 0.82 -9.23 1.78
C GLN A 416 2.07 -8.40 2.12
N GLN A 417 3.23 -8.78 1.57
CA GLN A 417 4.44 -7.98 1.74
C GLN A 417 4.35 -6.64 1.01
N SER A 418 3.73 -6.59 -0.18
CA SER A 418 3.48 -5.35 -0.91
C SER A 418 2.60 -4.41 -0.09
N CYS A 419 1.44 -4.90 0.39
CA CYS A 419 0.55 -4.12 1.25
C CYS A 419 1.31 -3.51 2.43
N LYS A 420 2.09 -4.32 3.16
CA LYS A 420 2.82 -3.85 4.33
C LYS A 420 3.93 -2.85 3.99
N LYS A 421 4.77 -3.18 3.00
CA LYS A 421 6.01 -2.41 2.75
C LYS A 421 5.80 -1.19 1.88
N HIS A 422 4.79 -1.17 1.02
CA HIS A 422 4.64 -0.09 0.05
C HIS A 422 4.51 1.27 0.73
N PHE A 423 3.52 1.45 1.61
CA PHE A 423 3.34 2.71 2.31
C PHE A 423 4.37 2.96 3.42
N GLU A 424 4.73 1.92 4.19
CA GLU A 424 5.65 2.07 5.33
C GLU A 424 7.10 2.35 4.91
N VAL A 425 7.59 1.65 3.88
CA VAL A 425 9.02 1.59 3.53
C VAL A 425 9.31 2.28 2.20
N GLU A 426 8.49 2.06 1.17
CA GLU A 426 8.80 2.60 -0.16
C GLU A 426 8.36 4.06 -0.28
N VAL A 427 7.13 4.34 0.14
CA VAL A 427 6.54 5.68 0.15
C VAL A 427 6.98 6.47 1.38
N GLU A 428 7.37 5.80 2.46
CA GLU A 428 7.77 6.43 3.74
C GLU A 428 6.68 7.34 4.32
N ILE A 429 5.46 6.82 4.45
CA ILE A 429 4.26 7.57 4.82
C ILE A 429 4.45 8.48 6.05
N ASN A 430 5.09 7.99 7.10
CA ASN A 430 5.34 8.77 8.32
C ASN A 430 6.28 9.96 8.09
N HIS A 431 7.28 9.82 7.22
CA HIS A 431 8.16 10.93 6.88
C HIS A 431 7.41 11.98 6.05
N ARG A 432 6.62 11.54 5.06
CA ARG A 432 5.81 12.44 4.22
C ARG A 432 4.79 13.22 5.03
N LEU A 433 4.08 12.57 5.95
CA LEU A 433 3.11 13.23 6.80
C LEU A 433 3.75 14.27 7.73
N ARG A 434 4.93 13.99 8.28
CA ARG A 434 5.70 15.01 9.02
C ARG A 434 6.06 16.21 8.15
N CYS A 435 6.44 15.99 6.89
CA CYS A 435 6.73 17.06 5.95
C CYS A 435 5.46 17.87 5.61
N ILE A 436 4.35 17.20 5.33
CA ILE A 436 3.05 17.85 5.08
C ILE A 436 2.67 18.74 6.25
N TYR A 437 2.66 18.17 7.46
CA TYR A 437 2.37 18.91 8.68
C TYR A 437 3.34 20.08 8.89
N SER A 438 4.63 19.91 8.59
CA SER A 438 5.63 20.98 8.72
C SER A 438 5.43 22.13 7.73
N TRP A 439 4.96 21.83 6.51
CA TRP A 439 4.77 22.81 5.43
C TRP A 439 3.39 23.44 5.39
N ALA A 440 2.40 22.83 6.04
CA ALA A 440 1.09 23.45 6.24
C ALA A 440 1.26 24.82 6.92
N ASN A 441 0.47 25.79 6.46
CA ASN A 441 0.52 27.18 6.92
C ASN A 441 0.20 27.32 8.41
N LYS A 442 -0.66 26.43 8.95
CA LYS A 442 -1.14 26.44 10.33
C LYS A 442 -1.80 27.78 10.64
N ALA A 443 -2.70 28.21 9.76
CA ALA A 443 -3.33 29.53 9.82
C ALA A 443 -3.94 29.83 11.20
N ASP A 444 -4.46 28.82 11.88
CA ASP A 444 -5.05 28.94 13.22
C ASP A 444 -4.06 29.38 14.31
N GLN A 445 -2.75 29.23 14.10
CA GLN A 445 -1.78 29.64 15.11
C GLN A 445 -1.66 31.16 15.24
N ASP A 446 -1.88 31.93 14.17
CA ASP A 446 -1.88 33.40 14.12
C ASP A 446 -0.74 34.09 14.93
N ASN A 447 0.34 33.34 15.23
CA ASN A 447 1.32 33.56 16.30
C ASN A 447 0.79 34.24 17.59
N LYS A 448 -0.49 34.01 17.96
CA LYS A 448 -1.09 34.63 19.14
C LYS A 448 -0.57 33.94 20.40
N MET A 449 0.51 34.46 20.97
CA MET A 449 0.96 34.07 22.32
C MET A 449 -0.15 34.34 23.34
N LYS A 450 -0.90 33.32 23.73
CA LYS A 450 -1.87 33.41 24.83
C LYS A 450 -1.08 33.39 26.15
N SER A 451 -1.19 34.46 26.94
CA SER A 451 -0.62 34.49 28.29
C SER A 451 -1.65 33.95 29.27
N VAL A 452 -1.38 32.79 29.87
CA VAL A 452 -2.22 32.20 30.92
C VAL A 452 -1.69 32.68 32.27
N LEU A 453 -2.59 33.12 33.14
CA LEU A 453 -2.26 33.48 34.51
C LEU A 453 -2.18 32.18 35.31
N VAL A 454 -0.98 31.81 35.74
CA VAL A 454 -0.77 30.62 36.56
C VAL A 454 -0.61 31.09 37.99
N ASP A 455 -1.63 30.83 38.81
CA ASP A 455 -1.56 30.97 40.26
C ASP A 455 -1.27 29.59 40.85
N ASP A 456 0.01 29.29 41.00
CA ASP A 456 0.45 28.03 41.62
C ASP A 456 1.36 28.34 42.81
N HIS A 457 0.95 27.85 43.99
CA HIS A 457 1.70 27.89 45.25
C HIS A 457 2.34 29.25 45.63
N GLY A 458 1.62 30.36 45.42
CA GLY A 458 2.04 31.69 45.85
C GLY A 458 2.99 32.43 44.90
N TRP A 459 3.25 31.87 43.72
CA TRP A 459 3.91 32.57 42.61
C TRP A 459 2.86 32.90 41.55
N SER A 460 2.36 34.14 41.57
CA SER A 460 1.47 34.63 40.53
C SER A 460 2.30 35.22 39.39
N GLY A 461 2.14 34.64 38.19
CA GLY A 461 2.89 35.08 37.01
C GLY A 461 2.14 34.77 35.72
N ARG A 462 2.25 35.67 34.73
CA ARG A 462 1.79 35.39 33.37
C ARG A 462 2.82 34.48 32.69
N LYS A 463 2.50 33.20 32.52
CA LYS A 463 3.27 32.31 31.64
C LYS A 463 2.74 32.49 30.21
N ARG A 464 3.64 32.69 29.25
CA ARG A 464 3.29 32.68 27.83
C ARG A 464 3.22 31.22 27.40
N TYR A 465 2.04 30.78 26.98
CA TYR A 465 1.89 29.49 26.33
C TYR A 465 1.99 29.69 24.82
N VAL A 466 2.82 28.89 24.19
CA VAL A 466 2.87 28.71 22.74
C VAL A 466 2.34 27.31 22.51
N GLU A 467 1.30 27.19 21.69
CA GLU A 467 0.76 25.88 21.30
C GLU A 467 1.88 25.09 20.61
N LEU A 468 2.36 24.04 21.26
CA LEU A 468 3.51 23.26 20.80
C LEU A 468 3.15 22.36 19.61
N SER A 469 1.88 22.01 19.49
CA SER A 469 1.31 21.12 18.47
C SER A 469 0.14 21.82 17.76
N PRO A 470 0.42 22.67 16.75
CA PRO A 470 -0.61 23.30 15.93
C PRO A 470 -1.62 22.30 15.38
N LYS A 471 -2.89 22.67 15.31
CA LYS A 471 -3.80 22.00 14.37
C LYS A 471 -3.60 22.55 12.96
N ILE A 472 -3.94 21.72 11.99
CA ILE A 472 -4.04 22.10 10.58
C ILE A 472 -5.46 21.81 10.13
N SER A 473 -6.04 22.66 9.28
CA SER A 473 -7.35 22.38 8.70
C SER A 473 -7.25 21.30 7.63
N GLU A 474 -8.37 20.65 7.31
CA GLU A 474 -8.40 19.70 6.18
C GLU A 474 -7.93 20.38 4.89
N SER A 475 -8.36 21.62 4.63
CA SER A 475 -8.02 22.35 3.40
C SER A 475 -6.51 22.56 3.23
N GLU A 476 -5.81 22.92 4.32
CA GLU A 476 -4.35 23.09 4.32
C GLU A 476 -3.65 21.74 4.11
N PHE A 477 -4.14 20.69 4.76
CA PHE A 477 -3.63 19.34 4.56
C PHE A 477 -3.74 18.92 3.08
N ARG A 478 -4.90 19.15 2.46
CA ARG A 478 -5.16 18.81 1.05
C ARG A 478 -4.27 19.58 0.08
N GLU A 479 -4.11 20.88 0.28
CA GLU A 479 -3.26 21.71 -0.58
C GLU A 479 -1.83 21.15 -0.67
N VAL A 480 -1.23 20.83 0.49
CA VAL A 480 0.11 20.26 0.54
C VAL A 480 0.11 18.81 0.02
N GLN A 481 -0.89 18.00 0.39
CA GLN A 481 -1.02 16.60 -0.02
C GLN A 481 -1.15 16.43 -1.54
N GLU A 482 -1.87 17.31 -2.23
CA GLU A 482 -2.02 17.25 -3.69
C GLU A 482 -0.71 17.53 -4.43
N ILE A 483 0.11 18.45 -3.92
CA ILE A 483 1.41 18.78 -4.53
C ILE A 483 2.43 17.66 -4.27
N HIS A 484 2.38 17.07 -3.08
CA HIS A 484 3.51 16.33 -2.53
C HIS A 484 3.24 14.85 -2.25
N PHE A 485 1.99 14.46 -2.06
CA PHE A 485 1.62 13.12 -1.66
C PHE A 485 0.37 12.60 -2.37
N THR A 486 0.43 12.65 -3.70
CA THR A 486 -0.63 12.19 -4.61
C THR A 486 -1.01 10.71 -4.46
N HIS A 487 -0.13 9.87 -3.90
CA HIS A 487 -0.41 8.45 -3.65
C HIS A 487 -1.64 8.24 -2.74
N LEU A 488 -1.95 9.19 -1.86
CA LEU A 488 -3.16 9.14 -1.01
C LEU A 488 -4.46 9.29 -1.78
N ASN A 489 -4.42 9.72 -3.05
CA ASN A 489 -5.61 9.78 -3.92
C ASN A 489 -5.83 8.48 -4.70
N ARG A 490 -4.96 7.48 -4.53
CA ARG A 490 -4.99 6.23 -5.29
C ARG A 490 -4.37 5.07 -4.50
N ILE A 491 -4.79 4.91 -3.24
CA ILE A 491 -4.17 3.97 -2.28
C ILE A 491 -4.26 2.53 -2.79
N GLY A 492 -5.41 2.13 -3.34
CA GLY A 492 -5.63 0.78 -3.86
C GLY A 492 -4.77 0.53 -5.09
N SER A 493 -4.84 1.43 -6.07
CA SER A 493 -4.08 1.30 -7.32
C SER A 493 -2.55 1.33 -7.09
N GLU A 494 -2.05 2.16 -6.18
CA GLU A 494 -0.61 2.19 -5.83
C GLU A 494 -0.15 0.89 -5.17
N THR A 495 -0.97 0.32 -4.28
CA THR A 495 -0.66 -0.95 -3.61
C THR A 495 -0.53 -2.10 -4.61
N ILE A 496 -1.44 -2.16 -5.59
CA ILE A 496 -1.46 -3.22 -6.61
C ILE A 496 -0.38 -2.97 -7.66
N THR A 497 -0.14 -1.72 -8.06
CA THR A 497 0.99 -1.35 -8.93
C THR A 497 2.32 -1.77 -8.30
N SER A 498 2.51 -1.52 -7.00
CA SER A 498 3.68 -2.00 -6.26
C SER A 498 3.79 -3.54 -6.25
N PHE A 499 2.67 -4.25 -6.19
CA PHE A 499 2.68 -5.72 -6.29
C PHE A 499 3.09 -6.18 -7.70
N ARG A 500 2.58 -5.53 -8.75
CA ARG A 500 2.99 -5.78 -10.14
C ARG A 500 4.48 -5.55 -10.34
N GLU A 501 5.02 -4.48 -9.77
CA GLU A 501 6.46 -4.22 -9.75
C GLU A 501 7.27 -5.31 -9.05
N ASN A 502 6.74 -5.86 -7.95
CA ASN A 502 7.37 -7.00 -7.27
C ASN A 502 7.37 -8.26 -8.14
N LEU A 503 6.34 -8.48 -8.97
CA LEU A 503 6.32 -9.57 -9.96
C LEU A 503 7.44 -9.38 -10.99
N TRP A 504 7.58 -8.19 -11.58
CA TRP A 504 8.70 -7.89 -12.49
C TRP A 504 10.06 -8.15 -11.86
N VAL A 505 10.28 -7.71 -10.62
CA VAL A 505 11.54 -7.94 -9.91
C VAL A 505 11.78 -9.43 -9.68
N LEU A 506 10.75 -10.20 -9.34
CA LEU A 506 10.86 -11.64 -9.15
C LEU A 506 11.23 -12.35 -10.46
N GLN A 507 10.53 -12.02 -11.54
CA GLN A 507 10.74 -12.57 -12.89
C GLN A 507 12.15 -12.24 -13.39
N GLY A 508 12.55 -10.97 -13.30
CA GLY A 508 13.89 -10.52 -13.66
C GLY A 508 15.01 -11.23 -12.91
N LYS A 509 14.91 -11.35 -11.59
CA LYS A 509 15.86 -12.14 -10.77
C LYS A 509 15.88 -13.61 -11.16
N GLY A 510 14.73 -14.17 -11.54
CA GLY A 510 14.61 -15.53 -12.07
C GLY A 510 15.41 -15.72 -13.36
N ARG A 511 15.30 -14.76 -14.29
CA ARG A 511 16.05 -14.74 -15.55
C ARG A 511 17.56 -14.63 -15.31
N GLU A 512 17.99 -13.65 -14.52
CA GLU A 512 19.40 -13.47 -14.16
C GLU A 512 20.00 -14.72 -13.52
N ARG A 513 19.24 -15.39 -12.63
CA ARG A 513 19.69 -16.64 -12.02
C ARG A 513 19.83 -17.78 -13.03
N LYS A 514 18.89 -17.91 -13.97
CA LYS A 514 18.96 -18.93 -15.04
C LYS A 514 20.17 -18.67 -15.95
N GLU A 515 20.41 -17.43 -16.30
CA GLU A 515 21.57 -17.03 -17.10
C GLU A 515 22.89 -17.28 -16.36
N LEU A 516 22.97 -16.89 -15.08
CA LEU A 516 24.14 -17.15 -14.24
C LEU A 516 24.45 -18.66 -14.16
N LEU A 517 23.43 -19.51 -14.00
CA LEU A 517 23.59 -20.95 -13.99
C LEU A 517 24.05 -21.49 -15.35
N ARG A 518 23.49 -21.00 -16.46
CA ARG A 518 23.91 -21.36 -17.82
C ARG A 518 25.37 -20.99 -18.05
N ASN A 519 25.76 -19.76 -17.72
CA ASN A 519 27.12 -19.26 -17.91
C ASN A 519 28.12 -20.00 -17.01
N SER A 520 27.74 -20.31 -15.77
CA SER A 520 28.55 -21.13 -14.86
C SER A 520 28.73 -22.56 -15.38
N ALA A 521 27.67 -23.17 -15.91
CA ALA A 521 27.73 -24.52 -16.49
C ALA A 521 28.59 -24.58 -17.75
N LEU A 522 28.49 -23.57 -18.63
CA LEU A 522 29.34 -23.43 -19.81
C LEU A 522 30.81 -23.25 -19.42
N PHE A 523 31.08 -22.37 -18.44
CA PHE A 523 32.43 -22.16 -17.90
C PHE A 523 33.02 -23.46 -17.34
N LEU A 524 32.28 -24.17 -16.47
CA LEU A 524 32.74 -25.44 -15.90
C LEU A 524 32.96 -26.51 -16.96
N SER A 525 32.13 -26.55 -17.99
CA SER A 525 32.28 -27.49 -19.11
C SER A 525 33.54 -27.20 -19.92
N ALA A 526 33.81 -25.92 -20.20
CA ALA A 526 35.01 -25.49 -20.92
C ALA A 526 36.29 -25.81 -20.12
N VAL A 527 36.30 -25.51 -18.82
CA VAL A 527 37.44 -25.84 -17.93
C VAL A 527 37.65 -27.35 -17.87
N SER A 528 36.58 -28.14 -17.71
CA SER A 528 36.66 -29.61 -17.67
C SER A 528 37.20 -30.19 -18.98
N LEU A 529 36.83 -29.62 -20.13
CA LEU A 529 37.34 -30.04 -21.44
C LEU A 529 38.83 -29.74 -21.57
N ILE A 530 39.28 -28.56 -21.14
CA ILE A 530 40.71 -28.18 -21.17
C ILE A 530 41.52 -29.11 -20.26
N ASP A 531 41.05 -29.36 -19.03
CA ASP A 531 41.71 -30.28 -18.10
C ASP A 531 41.81 -31.70 -18.67
N PHE A 532 40.76 -32.17 -19.34
CA PHE A 532 40.77 -33.47 -20.02
C PHE A 532 41.81 -33.53 -21.15
N VAL A 533 41.94 -32.47 -21.95
CA VAL A 533 42.96 -32.38 -23.00
C VAL A 533 44.38 -32.37 -22.42
N ILE A 534 44.60 -31.61 -21.34
CA ILE A 534 45.91 -31.57 -20.65
C ILE A 534 46.27 -32.94 -20.06
N LEU A 535 45.31 -33.69 -19.53
CA LEU A 535 45.54 -35.03 -18.98
C LEU A 535 45.85 -36.10 -20.07
N MET A 536 45.42 -35.85 -21.31
CA MET A 536 45.65 -36.77 -22.44
C MET A 536 46.96 -36.51 -23.18
N LEU A 537 47.57 -35.32 -23.02
CA LEU A 537 48.89 -34.97 -23.53
C LEU A 537 49.98 -35.40 -22.54
#